data_AF-A0A850C8K3-F1
#
_entry.id   AF-A0A850C8K3-F1
#
_cell.length_a   1.000
_cell.length_b   1.000
_cell.length_c   1.000
_cell.angle_alpha   90.00
_cell.angle_beta   90.00
_cell.angle_gamma   90.00
#
_symmetry.space_group_name_H-M   'P 1'
#
loop_
_entity.id
_entity.type
_entity.pdbx_description
1 polymer ?
#
loop_
_entity_poly.entity_id
_entity_poly.type
_entity_poly.pdbx_seq_one_letter_code
_entity_poly.pdbx_strand_id
1 'polypeptide(L)'
;MLTMIVMTEQGSSMRRSSLLILPIAGLAAAGTLAACGGQGGSDDGTTGVVAAFYPLAYAAEQVGGDNVNVTNLTPAGQEPHDLELSPSDIAEIEEADYIVYLKGFIPELDAAIEEYAPDKALDVSTAVDTIGYDSTQVFADDNADEHADETA
;
A
#
# COMPACT_ATOMS: atom_id res chain seq x y z
N MET A 1 -64.79 23.44 70.57
CA MET A 1 -66.13 24.02 70.34
C MET A 1 -66.27 24.34 68.88
N LEU A 2 -67.45 24.04 68.37
CA LEU A 2 -67.85 23.76 66.99
C LEU A 2 -67.64 24.90 65.97
N THR A 3 -67.33 24.48 64.74
CA THR A 3 -68.01 24.83 63.47
C THR A 3 -67.81 26.21 62.80
N MET A 4 -67.32 26.07 61.55
CA MET A 4 -67.58 26.76 60.27
C MET A 4 -67.79 28.28 60.19
N ILE A 5 -67.12 28.87 59.18
CA ILE A 5 -67.60 29.55 57.94
C ILE A 5 -66.32 30.22 57.33
N VAL A 6 -65.89 30.15 56.05
CA VAL A 6 -66.35 30.65 54.72
C VAL A 6 -65.37 30.02 53.67
N MET A 7 -65.75 29.37 52.55
CA MET A 7 -65.91 29.88 51.14
C MET A 7 -64.68 30.69 50.60
N THR A 8 -64.07 30.50 49.42
CA THR A 8 -64.47 29.97 48.10
C THR A 8 -63.23 29.70 47.18
N GLU A 9 -63.31 28.63 46.35
CA GLU A 9 -62.65 28.25 45.05
C GLU A 9 -61.21 28.73 44.71
N GLN A 10 -60.12 27.92 44.78
CA GLN A 10 -59.63 26.75 44.01
C GLN A 10 -59.25 26.98 42.53
N GLY A 11 -58.01 27.46 42.32
CA GLY A 11 -57.29 27.50 41.03
C GLY A 11 -56.04 26.59 41.02
N SER A 12 -56.11 25.60 40.12
CA SER A 12 -55.11 24.64 39.61
C SER A 12 -53.70 25.20 39.34
N SER A 13 -52.63 24.41 39.24
CA SER A 13 -52.18 23.15 39.86
C SER A 13 -50.74 22.96 39.37
N MET A 14 -49.85 22.75 40.32
CA MET A 14 -48.41 22.69 40.16
C MET A 14 -47.94 21.33 39.63
N ARG A 15 -47.02 21.30 38.67
CA ARG A 15 -46.18 20.13 38.39
C ARG A 15 -44.72 20.52 38.50
N ARG A 16 -44.18 20.35 39.71
CA ARG A 16 -42.74 20.38 40.00
C ARG A 16 -42.15 19.04 39.55
N SER A 17 -41.10 19.05 38.74
CA SER A 17 -40.28 17.85 38.52
C SER A 17 -38.81 18.27 38.48
N SER A 18 -38.06 17.76 39.46
CA SER A 18 -36.63 17.96 39.65
C SER A 18 -35.84 17.52 38.42
N LEU A 19 -34.95 18.38 37.92
CA LEU A 19 -33.79 17.94 37.13
C LEU A 19 -32.52 18.41 37.84
N LEU A 20 -31.86 17.47 38.52
CA LEU A 20 -30.46 17.54 38.89
C LEU A 20 -29.64 17.51 37.60
N ILE A 21 -28.98 18.63 37.27
CA ILE A 21 -28.05 18.71 36.14
C ILE A 21 -26.70 18.17 36.62
N LEU A 22 -26.40 16.94 36.23
CA LEU A 22 -25.12 16.26 36.42
C LEU A 22 -24.18 16.68 35.26
N PRO A 23 -22.96 17.22 35.50
CA PRO A 23 -22.02 17.46 34.41
C PRO A 23 -21.36 16.13 34.03
N ILE A 24 -21.88 15.46 33.00
CA ILE A 24 -21.18 14.39 32.29
C ILE A 24 -20.17 15.07 31.36
N ALA A 25 -19.05 15.49 31.94
CA ALA A 25 -17.87 15.95 31.20
C ALA A 25 -16.84 14.82 31.23
N GLY A 26 -16.61 14.19 30.08
CA GLY A 26 -15.45 13.32 29.88
C GLY A 26 -15.77 11.93 29.33
N LEU A 27 -16.24 11.85 28.08
CA LEU A 27 -16.09 10.62 27.29
C LEU A 27 -16.14 10.86 25.78
N ALA A 28 -15.44 11.87 25.27
CA ALA A 28 -15.46 12.20 23.83
C ALA A 28 -14.06 12.43 23.25
N ALA A 29 -13.05 11.68 23.70
CA ALA A 29 -11.68 11.82 23.19
C ALA A 29 -10.92 10.48 23.07
N ALA A 30 -11.58 9.42 22.59
CA ALA A 30 -10.93 8.11 22.41
C ALA A 30 -11.30 7.44 21.07
N GLY A 31 -11.36 8.21 19.98
CA GLY A 31 -11.80 7.70 18.67
C GLY A 31 -10.81 7.85 17.50
N THR A 32 -9.65 8.49 17.68
CA THR A 32 -8.81 8.90 16.52
C THR A 32 -7.55 8.07 16.27
N LEU A 33 -7.45 6.85 16.82
CA LEU A 33 -6.25 5.99 16.65
C LEU A 33 -6.38 4.88 15.59
N ALA A 34 -7.45 4.86 14.79
CA ALA A 34 -7.65 3.86 13.75
C ALA A 34 -7.11 4.27 12.36
N ALA A 35 -5.94 4.90 12.28
CA ALA A 35 -5.33 5.32 11.01
C ALA A 35 -3.92 4.73 10.76
N CYS A 36 -3.53 3.69 11.51
CA CYS A 36 -2.38 2.83 11.19
C CYS A 36 -2.89 1.44 10.81
N GLY A 37 -3.63 1.37 9.72
CA GLY A 37 -3.85 0.14 8.96
C GLY A 37 -3.51 0.50 7.53
N GLY A 38 -2.54 -0.18 6.93
CA GLY A 38 -2.08 0.07 5.58
C GLY A 38 -3.25 0.16 4.61
N GLN A 39 -3.10 1.03 3.62
CA GLN A 39 -3.96 1.11 2.45
C GLN A 39 -3.74 -0.17 1.62
N GLY A 40 -4.19 -1.32 2.15
CA GLY A 40 -4.16 -2.62 1.48
C GLY A 40 -5.53 -2.87 0.87
N GLY A 41 -5.56 -2.94 -0.46
CA GLY A 41 -6.75 -3.25 -1.25
C GLY A 41 -7.70 -2.06 -1.41
N SER A 42 -7.52 -1.29 -2.48
CA SER A 42 -8.61 -0.47 -3.01
C SER A 42 -9.71 -1.41 -3.50
N ASP A 43 -10.76 -1.58 -2.69
CA ASP A 43 -12.03 -2.23 -3.05
C ASP A 43 -12.84 -1.36 -4.05
N ASP A 44 -12.13 -0.60 -4.89
CA ASP A 44 -12.64 0.33 -5.90
C ASP A 44 -12.99 -0.41 -7.21
N GLY A 45 -12.81 -1.74 -7.23
CA GLY A 45 -13.02 -2.60 -8.40
C GLY A 45 -11.87 -2.60 -9.41
N THR A 46 -10.72 -2.02 -9.05
CA THR A 46 -9.50 -2.02 -9.87
C THR A 46 -8.67 -3.27 -9.63
N THR A 47 -8.02 -3.79 -10.68
CA THR A 47 -7.10 -4.93 -10.60
C THR A 47 -5.78 -4.52 -9.94
N GLY A 48 -5.38 -5.22 -8.89
CA GLY A 48 -4.09 -5.03 -8.22
C GLY A 48 -2.95 -5.67 -9.01
N VAL A 49 -2.00 -4.86 -9.46
CA VAL A 49 -0.83 -5.31 -10.22
C VAL A 49 0.44 -5.00 -9.46
N VAL A 50 1.22 -6.03 -9.14
CA VAL A 50 2.57 -5.85 -8.61
C VAL A 50 3.56 -5.93 -9.76
N ALA A 51 4.42 -4.94 -9.90
CA ALA A 51 5.46 -4.89 -10.92
C ALA A 51 6.85 -4.88 -10.26
N ALA A 52 7.78 -5.65 -10.81
CA ALA A 52 9.11 -5.83 -10.22
C ALA A 52 9.94 -4.53 -10.19
N PHE A 53 9.89 -3.73 -11.26
CA PHE A 53 10.67 -2.49 -11.39
C PHE A 53 10.01 -1.49 -12.36
N TYR A 54 10.49 -0.25 -12.36
CA TYR A 54 9.80 0.91 -12.94
C TYR A 54 9.34 0.78 -14.41
N PRO A 55 10.15 0.33 -15.38
CA PRO A 55 9.69 0.11 -16.76
C PRO A 55 8.47 -0.81 -16.87
N LEU A 56 8.39 -1.85 -16.03
CA LEU A 56 7.24 -2.76 -16.00
C LEU A 56 6.03 -2.11 -15.31
N ALA A 57 6.26 -1.39 -14.22
CA ALA A 57 5.21 -0.64 -13.53
C ALA A 57 4.57 0.39 -14.47
N TYR A 58 5.41 1.20 -15.13
CA TYR A 58 4.97 2.18 -16.11
C TYR A 58 4.18 1.52 -17.26
N ALA A 59 4.67 0.40 -17.81
CA ALA A 59 3.94 -0.31 -18.86
C ALA A 59 2.57 -0.80 -18.38
N ALA A 60 2.48 -1.36 -17.17
CA ALA A 60 1.23 -1.80 -16.58
C ALA A 60 0.24 -0.64 -16.37
N GLU A 61 0.71 0.50 -15.86
CA GLU A 61 -0.11 1.72 -15.72
C GLU A 61 -0.62 2.22 -17.07
N GLN A 62 0.25 2.27 -18.09
CA GLN A 62 -0.15 2.74 -19.43
C GLN A 62 -1.15 1.82 -20.12
N VAL A 63 -1.06 0.51 -19.90
CA VAL A 63 -1.97 -0.48 -20.50
C VAL A 63 -3.29 -0.56 -19.74
N GLY A 64 -3.24 -0.58 -18.41
CA GLY A 64 -4.44 -0.75 -17.57
C GLY A 64 -5.24 0.53 -17.34
N GLY A 65 -4.60 1.70 -17.40
CA GLY A 65 -5.23 2.99 -17.14
C GLY A 65 -5.91 3.03 -15.77
N ASP A 66 -7.12 3.59 -15.71
CA ASP A 66 -7.89 3.72 -14.47
C ASP A 66 -8.42 2.38 -13.91
N ASN A 67 -8.20 1.25 -14.60
CA ASN A 67 -8.68 -0.07 -14.17
C ASN A 67 -7.67 -0.83 -13.30
N VAL A 68 -6.45 -0.33 -13.16
CA VAL A 68 -5.39 -1.00 -12.41
C VAL A 68 -4.88 -0.12 -11.28
N ASN A 69 -4.50 -0.76 -10.18
CA ASN A 69 -3.68 -0.16 -9.15
C ASN A 69 -2.31 -0.84 -9.18
N VAL A 70 -1.25 -0.11 -9.52
CA VAL A 70 0.08 -0.68 -9.75
C VAL A 70 1.00 -0.38 -8.56
N THR A 71 1.51 -1.44 -7.93
CA THR A 71 2.58 -1.37 -6.92
C THR A 71 3.91 -1.69 -7.60
N ASN A 72 4.89 -0.77 -7.50
CA ASN A 72 6.25 -1.02 -7.98
C ASN A 72 7.15 -1.46 -6.83
N LEU A 73 7.63 -2.70 -6.85
CA LEU A 73 8.49 -3.27 -5.81
C LEU A 73 9.85 -2.61 -5.71
N THR A 74 10.35 -2.00 -6.79
CA THR A 74 11.59 -1.21 -6.75
C THR A 74 11.27 0.28 -6.74
N PRO A 75 11.37 0.97 -5.58
CA PRO A 75 11.08 2.40 -5.50
C PRO A 75 11.97 3.24 -6.41
N ALA A 76 11.51 4.46 -6.72
CA ALA A 76 12.28 5.39 -7.53
C ALA A 76 13.66 5.68 -6.90
N GLY A 77 14.71 5.53 -7.71
CA GLY A 77 16.09 5.78 -7.29
C GLY A 77 16.77 4.59 -6.60
N GLN A 78 16.09 3.47 -6.42
CA GLN A 78 16.68 2.20 -5.97
C GLN A 78 17.12 1.35 -7.16
N GLU A 79 18.20 0.61 -6.98
CA GLU A 79 18.69 -0.36 -7.96
C GLU A 79 17.88 -1.66 -7.86
N PRO A 80 17.17 -2.09 -8.93
CA PRO A 80 16.37 -3.31 -8.90
C PRO A 80 17.15 -4.58 -8.57
N HIS A 81 18.42 -4.67 -8.98
CA HIS A 81 19.23 -5.87 -8.72
C HIS A 81 19.58 -6.08 -7.25
N ASP A 82 19.46 -5.02 -6.43
CA ASP A 82 19.72 -5.07 -4.99
C ASP A 82 18.42 -5.08 -4.17
N LEU A 83 17.29 -5.42 -4.80
CA LEU A 83 15.98 -5.44 -4.12
C LEU A 83 15.97 -6.49 -3.00
N GLU A 84 15.77 -6.03 -1.77
CA GLU A 84 15.51 -6.88 -0.61
C GLU A 84 14.00 -6.84 -0.29
N LEU A 85 13.35 -8.00 -0.32
CA LEU A 85 11.92 -8.10 -0.04
C LEU A 85 11.64 -8.01 1.47
N SER A 86 10.85 -7.04 1.85
CA SER A 86 10.30 -6.93 3.19
C SER A 86 9.09 -7.85 3.38
N PRO A 87 8.67 -8.15 4.63
CA PRO A 87 7.45 -8.90 4.87
C PRO A 87 6.19 -8.27 4.26
N SER A 88 6.15 -6.94 4.14
CA SER A 88 5.05 -6.25 3.43
C SER A 88 5.08 -6.51 1.94
N ASP A 89 6.25 -6.60 1.32
CA ASP A 89 6.35 -6.88 -0.12
C ASP A 89 5.86 -8.31 -0.43
N ILE A 90 6.13 -9.26 0.46
CA ILE A 90 5.60 -10.63 0.35
C ILE A 90 4.07 -10.64 0.45
N ALA A 91 3.49 -9.84 1.35
CA ALA A 91 2.03 -9.71 1.44
C ALA A 91 1.44 -9.10 0.15
N GLU A 92 2.06 -8.05 -0.40
CA GLU A 92 1.64 -7.46 -1.69
C GLU A 92 1.70 -8.50 -2.82
N ILE A 93 2.75 -9.33 -2.87
CA ILE A 93 2.89 -10.43 -3.85
C ILE A 93 1.76 -11.47 -3.67
N GLU A 94 1.45 -11.87 -2.45
CA GLU A 94 0.40 -12.85 -2.16
C GLU A 94 -1.01 -12.31 -2.51
N GLU A 95 -1.26 -11.04 -2.23
CA GLU A 95 -2.56 -10.39 -2.42
C GLU A 95 -2.82 -9.93 -3.87
N ALA A 96 -1.77 -9.72 -4.67
CA ALA A 96 -1.88 -9.26 -6.05
C ALA A 96 -2.83 -10.10 -6.92
N ASP A 97 -3.51 -9.46 -7.87
CA ASP A 97 -4.24 -10.18 -8.92
C ASP A 97 -3.28 -10.65 -10.03
N TYR A 98 -2.31 -9.79 -10.37
CA TYR A 98 -1.25 -10.08 -11.34
C TYR A 98 0.10 -9.57 -10.88
N ILE A 99 1.14 -10.32 -11.22
CA ILE A 99 2.54 -9.94 -10.99
C ILE A 99 3.25 -9.86 -12.33
N VAL A 100 3.88 -8.72 -12.65
CA VAL A 100 4.63 -8.52 -13.89
C VAL A 100 6.11 -8.41 -13.54
N TYR A 101 6.89 -9.40 -13.97
CA TYR A 101 8.31 -9.50 -13.63
C TYR A 101 9.13 -10.00 -14.81
N LEU A 102 10.46 -9.93 -14.67
CA LEU A 102 11.40 -10.54 -15.59
C LEU A 102 12.14 -11.65 -14.86
N LYS A 103 11.92 -12.90 -15.28
CA LYS A 103 12.53 -14.05 -14.63
C LYS A 103 14.06 -14.00 -14.74
N GLY A 104 14.74 -14.29 -13.64
CA GLY A 104 16.20 -14.29 -13.53
C GLY A 104 16.82 -12.90 -13.34
N PHE A 105 16.01 -11.84 -13.24
CA PHE A 105 16.51 -10.48 -13.03
C PHE A 105 16.75 -10.18 -11.54
N ILE A 106 15.85 -10.64 -10.66
CA ILE A 106 15.90 -10.49 -9.20
C ILE A 106 15.64 -11.86 -8.57
N PRO A 107 16.68 -12.63 -8.18
CA PRO A 107 16.53 -14.00 -7.71
C PRO A 107 15.59 -14.17 -6.51
N GLU A 108 15.59 -13.21 -5.59
CA GLU A 108 14.75 -13.20 -4.39
C GLU A 108 13.26 -13.09 -4.76
N LEU A 109 12.95 -12.30 -5.79
CA LEU A 109 11.59 -12.15 -6.29
C LEU A 109 11.13 -13.41 -7.05
N ASP A 110 12.01 -14.03 -7.85
CA ASP A 110 11.70 -15.30 -8.51
C ASP A 110 11.28 -16.37 -7.50
N ALA A 111 12.04 -16.49 -6.40
CA ALA A 111 11.75 -17.43 -5.34
C ALA A 111 10.42 -17.11 -4.62
N ALA A 112 10.17 -15.84 -4.29
CA ALA A 112 8.93 -15.41 -3.64
C ALA A 112 7.70 -15.67 -4.52
N ILE A 113 7.79 -15.42 -5.83
CA ILE A 113 6.70 -15.71 -6.77
C ILE A 113 6.42 -17.21 -6.83
N GLU A 114 7.46 -18.04 -6.94
CA GLU A 114 7.29 -19.50 -7.00
C GLU A 114 6.65 -20.07 -5.72
N GLU A 115 6.97 -19.50 -4.56
CA GLU A 115 6.45 -19.95 -3.26
C GLU A 115 5.03 -19.46 -2.99
N TYR A 116 4.74 -18.18 -3.23
CA TYR A 116 3.52 -17.54 -2.73
C TYR A 116 2.48 -17.24 -3.82
N ALA A 117 2.89 -17.08 -5.09
CA ALA A 117 2.00 -16.60 -6.15
C ALA A 117 2.28 -17.20 -7.56
N PRO A 118 2.50 -18.52 -7.71
CA PRO A 118 2.96 -19.11 -8.98
C PRO A 118 1.94 -18.96 -10.12
N ASP A 119 0.66 -18.89 -9.81
CA ASP A 119 -0.43 -18.81 -10.80
C ASP A 119 -0.81 -17.37 -11.20
N LYS A 120 -0.15 -16.36 -10.61
CA LYS A 120 -0.46 -14.93 -10.78
C LYS A 120 0.58 -14.17 -11.60
N ALA A 121 1.68 -14.81 -11.97
CA ALA A 121 2.85 -14.14 -12.52
C ALA A 121 2.95 -14.22 -14.05
N LEU A 122 3.29 -13.09 -14.66
CA LEU A 122 3.68 -12.93 -16.05
C LEU A 122 5.18 -12.63 -16.10
N ASP A 123 5.97 -13.62 -16.54
CA ASP A 123 7.35 -13.39 -16.97
C ASP A 123 7.33 -12.74 -18.36
N VAL A 124 7.73 -11.47 -18.42
CA VAL A 124 7.72 -10.69 -19.67
C VAL A 124 8.67 -11.25 -20.73
N SER A 125 9.66 -12.08 -20.35
CA SER A 125 10.55 -12.75 -21.31
C SER A 125 9.78 -13.70 -22.24
N THR A 126 8.65 -14.24 -21.77
CA THR A 126 7.81 -15.17 -22.55
C THR A 126 6.96 -14.45 -23.60
N ALA A 127 6.84 -13.12 -23.52
CA ALA A 127 6.04 -12.31 -24.43
C ALA A 127 6.82 -11.80 -25.65
N VAL A 128 8.14 -11.99 -25.69
CA VAL A 128 9.02 -11.46 -26.74
C VAL A 128 10.07 -12.49 -27.17
N ASP A 129 10.53 -12.40 -28.41
CA ASP A 129 11.72 -13.11 -28.85
C ASP A 129 12.95 -12.42 -28.23
N THR A 130 13.61 -13.11 -27.30
CA THR A 130 14.81 -12.59 -26.65
C THR A 130 16.02 -12.75 -27.55
N ILE A 131 16.90 -11.73 -27.56
CA ILE A 131 18.23 -11.87 -28.14
C ILE A 131 19.13 -12.57 -27.13
N GLY A 132 19.94 -13.52 -27.60
CA GLY A 132 20.93 -14.19 -26.74
C GLY A 132 22.00 -13.21 -26.25
N TYR A 133 22.51 -13.46 -25.04
CA TYR A 133 23.70 -12.77 -24.53
C TYR A 133 24.95 -13.59 -24.88
N ASP A 134 25.82 -13.03 -25.72
CA ASP A 134 27.16 -13.59 -25.95
C ASP A 134 28.15 -12.99 -24.95
N SER A 135 28.42 -13.72 -23.87
CA SER A 135 29.35 -13.30 -22.82
C SER A 135 30.80 -13.18 -23.26
N THR A 136 31.13 -13.52 -24.52
CA THR A 136 32.47 -13.37 -25.09
C THR A 136 32.68 -12.05 -25.83
N GLN A 137 31.62 -11.27 -26.08
CA GLN A 137 31.72 -9.92 -26.65
C GLN A 137 31.95 -8.91 -25.52
N VAL A 138 33.18 -8.86 -25.02
CA VAL A 138 33.63 -7.75 -24.18
C VAL A 138 33.65 -6.50 -25.08
N PHE A 139 32.79 -5.51 -24.80
CA PHE A 139 32.94 -4.19 -25.40
C PHE A 139 34.36 -3.71 -25.04
N ALA A 140 35.24 -3.63 -26.03
CA ALA A 140 36.60 -3.15 -25.83
C ALA A 140 36.50 -1.75 -25.21
N ASP A 141 36.97 -1.64 -23.96
CA ASP A 141 37.09 -0.35 -23.29
C ASP A 141 38.26 0.40 -23.93
N ASP A 142 37.94 1.32 -24.84
CA ASP A 142 38.91 2.17 -25.54
C ASP A 142 39.50 3.28 -24.63
N ASN A 143 39.40 3.16 -23.29
CA ASN A 143 39.87 4.18 -22.33
C ASN A 143 41.10 3.74 -21.52
N ALA A 144 42.10 3.15 -22.17
CA ALA A 144 43.38 2.86 -21.55
C ALA A 144 44.50 3.73 -22.14
N ASP A 145 44.49 5.03 -21.88
CA ASP A 145 45.66 5.87 -22.08
C ASP A 145 45.74 7.02 -21.04
N GLU A 146 46.98 7.23 -20.56
CA GLU A 146 47.48 8.35 -19.74
C GLU A 146 47.44 8.26 -18.20
N HIS A 147 48.23 7.33 -17.65
CA HIS A 147 49.01 7.64 -16.44
C HIS A 147 50.45 7.15 -16.60
N ALA A 148 51.25 7.92 -17.34
CA ALA A 148 52.70 7.78 -17.34
C ALA A 148 53.30 8.47 -16.11
N ASP A 149 54.03 7.66 -15.37
CA ASP A 149 54.90 7.89 -14.23
C ASP A 149 55.81 9.13 -14.37
N GLU A 150 55.86 9.96 -13.32
CA GLU A 150 56.94 10.91 -13.10
C GLU A 150 57.31 10.91 -11.60
N THR A 151 58.25 10.04 -11.22
CA THR A 151 59.02 10.22 -9.98
C THR A 151 60.52 10.00 -10.25
N ALA A 152 61.29 11.05 -9.94
CA ALA A 152 62.75 11.14 -10.04
C ALA A 152 63.41 10.92 -8.66
#